data_AF-A0A3M6T8K8-F1
#
_entry.id   AF-A0A3M6T8K8-F1
#
_cell.length_a   1.000
_cell.length_b   1.000
_cell.length_c   1.000
_cell.angle_alpha   90.00
_cell.angle_beta   90.00
_cell.angle_gamma   90.00
#
_symmetry.space_group_name_H-M   'P 1'
#
loop_
_entity.id
_entity.type
_entity.pdbx_description
1 polymer ?
#
loop_
_entity_poly.entity_id
_entity_poly.type
_entity_poly.pdbx_seq_one_letter_code
_entity_poly.pdbx_strand_id
1 'polypeptide(L)'
;MTFLKKYGYSGVGYNFFIAALLSQWGAIVNGCFNQIYIDGKDHIEIGLRSLISAEYAAVTVLISFGVVLGKVSRLQLLVIGILDILFYAVNNLLAVKYLKYSDAGGSIFLHAFAAYFGLALSWILYNENSLDNYNEGSSYHSDISAMIAKSLKIHDTCGVHNLHGIPGIFGGIAGAVITALAQVDSYGYEGLFSVWGARAPKMNSIEYWELKNMSVKFDVGDERSAFVQAGYQVAGIMVTLAISIFGGIVTGLIVKREIFDPPAEEQLFDDEDFWVLPQKHIEGYENID
;
A
#
# COMPACT_ATOMS: atom_id res chain seq x y z
N MET A 1 10.83 -3.03 -10.42
CA MET A 1 11.49 -4.00 -9.53
C MET A 1 12.33 -4.98 -10.34
N THR A 2 13.32 -4.48 -11.09
CA THR A 2 14.12 -5.27 -12.05
C THR A 2 15.61 -5.25 -11.70
N PHE A 3 15.97 -4.85 -10.48
CA PHE A 3 17.36 -4.72 -10.04
C PHE A 3 17.97 -6.08 -9.65
N LEU A 4 17.13 -7.11 -9.40
CA LEU A 4 17.56 -8.47 -9.12
C LEU A 4 18.17 -9.11 -10.37
N LYS A 5 19.37 -9.66 -10.23
CA LYS A 5 20.22 -10.14 -11.34
C LYS A 5 19.57 -11.22 -12.21
N LYS A 6 18.84 -12.17 -11.59
CA LYS A 6 18.20 -13.31 -12.27
C LYS A 6 16.66 -13.28 -12.19
N TYR A 7 16.06 -12.18 -11.73
CA TYR A 7 14.61 -12.06 -11.53
C TYR A 7 13.98 -10.87 -12.27
N GLY A 8 14.61 -10.44 -13.36
CA GLY A 8 14.20 -9.26 -14.11
C GLY A 8 12.89 -9.47 -14.86
N TYR A 9 12.70 -10.64 -15.48
CA TYR A 9 11.50 -10.99 -16.26
C TYR A 9 10.29 -11.14 -15.34
N SER A 10 10.43 -11.87 -14.23
CA SER A 10 9.40 -11.97 -13.20
C SER A 10 9.12 -10.63 -12.54
N GLY A 11 10.16 -9.84 -12.25
CA GLY A 11 10.02 -8.52 -11.64
C GLY A 11 9.19 -7.53 -12.48
N VAL A 12 9.29 -7.55 -13.80
CA VAL A 12 8.46 -6.72 -14.70
C VAL A 12 7.13 -7.42 -15.07
N GLY A 13 7.19 -8.69 -15.43
CA GLY A 13 6.06 -9.46 -15.93
C GLY A 13 5.00 -9.68 -14.86
N TYR A 14 5.39 -10.06 -13.64
CA TYR A 14 4.45 -10.23 -12.54
C TYR A 14 3.90 -8.89 -12.07
N ASN A 15 4.70 -7.82 -12.07
CA ASN A 15 4.19 -6.47 -11.81
C ASN A 15 3.07 -6.09 -12.77
N PHE A 16 3.31 -6.24 -14.07
CA PHE A 16 2.32 -5.89 -15.09
C PHE A 16 1.06 -6.73 -14.97
N PHE A 17 1.22 -8.05 -14.84
CA PHE A 17 0.11 -8.99 -14.71
C PHE A 17 -0.75 -8.73 -13.47
N ILE A 18 -0.11 -8.62 -12.31
CA ILE A 18 -0.80 -8.40 -11.02
C ILE A 18 -1.44 -7.02 -10.98
N ALA A 19 -0.77 -5.97 -11.47
CA ALA A 19 -1.37 -4.64 -11.55
C ALA A 19 -2.64 -4.66 -12.42
N ALA A 20 -2.59 -5.26 -13.61
CA ALA A 20 -3.74 -5.32 -14.51
C ALA A 20 -4.92 -6.10 -13.92
N LEU A 21 -4.65 -7.24 -13.27
CA LEU A 21 -5.68 -8.06 -12.66
C LEU A 21 -6.27 -7.39 -11.41
N LEU A 22 -5.41 -6.87 -10.53
CA LEU A 22 -5.84 -6.34 -9.25
C LEU A 22 -6.37 -4.92 -9.34
N SER A 23 -6.10 -4.17 -10.41
CA SER A 23 -6.88 -2.98 -10.73
C SER A 23 -8.36 -3.32 -10.96
N GLN A 24 -8.67 -4.46 -11.59
CA GLN A 24 -10.07 -4.88 -11.76
C GLN A 24 -10.68 -5.32 -10.42
N TRP A 25 -9.94 -6.11 -9.63
CA TRP A 25 -10.38 -6.50 -8.30
C TRP A 25 -10.59 -5.30 -7.38
N GLY A 26 -9.65 -4.34 -7.39
CA GLY A 26 -9.72 -3.09 -6.65
C GLY A 26 -10.91 -2.23 -7.07
N ALA A 27 -11.24 -2.16 -8.36
CA ALA A 27 -12.43 -1.45 -8.84
C ALA A 27 -13.72 -2.04 -8.26
N ILE A 28 -13.82 -3.38 -8.18
CA ILE A 28 -14.97 -4.06 -7.60
C ILE A 28 -15.02 -3.83 -6.09
N VAL A 29 -13.94 -4.12 -5.35
CA VAL A 29 -13.93 -4.03 -3.89
C VAL A 29 -14.12 -2.59 -3.42
N ASN A 30 -13.36 -1.64 -3.97
CA ASN A 30 -13.53 -0.23 -3.60
C ASN A 30 -14.89 0.31 -4.07
N GLY A 31 -15.42 -0.15 -5.21
CA GLY A 31 -16.78 0.18 -5.63
C GLY A 31 -17.83 -0.28 -4.63
N CYS A 32 -17.74 -1.53 -4.15
CA CYS A 32 -18.63 -2.08 -3.13
C CYS A 32 -18.55 -1.27 -1.81
N PHE A 33 -17.35 -0.96 -1.33
CA PHE A 33 -17.18 -0.26 -0.06
C PHE A 33 -17.54 1.23 -0.17
N ASN A 34 -17.01 1.94 -1.16
CA ASN A 34 -17.18 3.38 -1.26
C ASN A 34 -18.51 3.76 -1.91
N GLN A 35 -18.87 3.16 -3.04
CA GLN A 35 -20.07 3.58 -3.77
C GLN A 35 -21.34 2.94 -3.22
N ILE A 36 -21.33 1.62 -2.99
CA ILE A 36 -22.53 0.93 -2.52
C ILE A 36 -22.72 1.15 -1.01
N TYR A 37 -21.70 0.89 -0.19
CA TYR A 37 -21.85 0.91 1.27
C TYR A 37 -21.71 2.30 1.93
N ILE A 38 -20.80 3.17 1.45
CA ILE A 38 -20.65 4.52 1.99
C ILE A 38 -21.65 5.47 1.33
N ASP A 39 -21.67 5.54 0.00
CA ASP A 39 -22.50 6.52 -0.73
C ASP A 39 -23.95 6.04 -0.94
N GLY A 40 -24.24 4.75 -0.75
CA GLY A 40 -25.60 4.21 -0.88
C GLY A 40 -26.09 4.05 -2.32
N LYS A 41 -25.19 3.94 -3.30
CA LYS A 41 -25.55 3.73 -4.71
C LYS A 41 -26.02 2.30 -4.97
N ASP A 42 -26.97 2.15 -5.90
CA ASP A 42 -27.50 0.83 -6.30
C ASP A 42 -26.52 0.00 -7.16
N HIS A 43 -25.53 0.65 -7.77
CA HIS A 43 -24.54 0.00 -8.63
C HIS A 43 -23.19 0.73 -8.58
N ILE A 44 -22.13 0.03 -9.02
CA ILE A 44 -20.78 0.60 -9.13
C ILE A 44 -20.70 1.37 -10.46
N GLU A 45 -20.52 2.69 -10.37
CA GLU A 45 -20.24 3.52 -11.53
C GLU A 45 -18.73 3.51 -11.82
N ILE A 46 -18.37 3.24 -13.07
CA ILE A 46 -16.98 3.27 -13.52
C ILE A 46 -16.71 4.60 -14.22
N GLY A 47 -15.86 5.42 -13.61
CA GLY A 47 -15.38 6.68 -14.16
C GLY A 47 -13.95 6.97 -13.72
N LEU A 48 -13.43 8.14 -14.08
CA LEU A 48 -12.03 8.50 -13.80
C LEU A 48 -11.67 8.37 -12.30
N ARG A 49 -12.55 8.82 -11.40
CA ARG A 49 -12.31 8.74 -9.95
C ARG A 49 -12.29 7.30 -9.42
N SER A 50 -13.19 6.44 -9.90
CA SER A 50 -13.22 5.04 -9.46
C SER A 50 -12.03 4.27 -10.02
N LEU A 51 -11.56 4.59 -11.23
CA LEU A 51 -10.35 4.02 -11.82
C LEU A 51 -9.10 4.42 -11.03
N ILE A 52 -8.95 5.70 -10.67
CA ILE A 52 -7.85 6.16 -9.81
C ILE A 52 -7.88 5.44 -8.44
N SER A 53 -9.07 5.28 -7.85
CA SER A 53 -9.23 4.54 -6.59
C SER A 53 -8.84 3.06 -6.74
N ALA A 54 -9.17 2.44 -7.87
CA ALA A 54 -8.79 1.06 -8.17
C ALA A 54 -7.26 0.91 -8.36
N GLU A 55 -6.62 1.89 -9.02
CA GLU A 55 -5.17 1.94 -9.17
C GLU A 55 -4.47 2.10 -7.82
N TYR A 56 -5.00 2.91 -6.91
CA TYR A 56 -4.46 3.00 -5.55
C TYR A 56 -4.47 1.65 -4.81
N ALA A 57 -5.55 0.86 -4.97
CA ALA A 57 -5.59 -0.50 -4.42
C ALA A 57 -4.58 -1.45 -5.10
N ALA A 58 -4.40 -1.36 -6.41
CA ALA A 58 -3.36 -2.15 -7.09
C ALA A 58 -1.95 -1.74 -6.63
N VAL A 59 -1.71 -0.44 -6.41
CA VAL A 59 -0.43 0.09 -5.92
C VAL A 59 -0.08 -0.45 -4.54
N THR A 60 -1.04 -0.64 -3.62
CA THR A 60 -0.74 -1.24 -2.31
C THR A 60 -0.16 -2.64 -2.48
N VAL A 61 -0.74 -3.44 -3.37
CA VAL A 61 -0.23 -4.79 -3.65
C VAL A 61 1.16 -4.75 -4.25
N LEU A 62 1.46 -3.81 -5.15
CA LEU A 62 2.80 -3.68 -5.73
C LEU A 62 3.86 -3.27 -4.70
N ILE A 63 3.48 -2.42 -3.74
CA ILE A 63 4.36 -2.05 -2.62
C ILE A 63 4.59 -3.28 -1.72
N SER A 64 3.53 -4.00 -1.32
CA SER A 64 3.64 -5.25 -0.56
C SER A 64 4.47 -6.30 -1.28
N PHE A 65 4.30 -6.42 -2.60
CA PHE A 65 5.06 -7.33 -3.46
C PHE A 65 6.56 -7.02 -3.43
N GLY A 66 6.95 -5.74 -3.34
CA GLY A 66 8.36 -5.37 -3.20
C GLY A 66 9.04 -5.97 -1.96
N VAL A 67 8.29 -6.21 -0.87
CA VAL A 67 8.85 -6.85 0.33
C VAL A 67 9.16 -8.32 0.07
N VAL A 68 8.25 -9.02 -0.64
CA VAL A 68 8.30 -10.47 -0.88
C VAL A 68 8.80 -10.85 -2.29
N LEU A 69 9.33 -9.89 -3.03
CA LEU A 69 9.82 -10.06 -4.40
C LEU A 69 10.82 -11.23 -4.46
N GLY A 70 10.62 -12.15 -5.42
CA GLY A 70 11.51 -13.30 -5.61
C GLY A 70 11.35 -14.43 -4.58
N LYS A 71 10.43 -14.30 -3.60
CA LYS A 71 10.24 -15.28 -2.51
C LYS A 71 8.85 -15.91 -2.47
N VAL A 72 7.97 -15.48 -3.37
CA VAL A 72 6.60 -15.99 -3.46
C VAL A 72 6.31 -16.44 -4.89
N SER A 73 5.56 -17.53 -5.02
CA SER A 73 5.10 -18.01 -6.32
C SER A 73 4.00 -17.11 -6.90
N ARG A 74 3.66 -17.32 -8.17
CA ARG A 74 2.57 -16.60 -8.85
C ARG A 74 1.22 -16.81 -8.17
N LEU A 75 0.97 -18.02 -7.68
CA LEU A 75 -0.29 -18.35 -7.01
C LEU A 75 -0.35 -17.68 -5.63
N GLN A 76 0.74 -17.72 -4.85
CA GLN A 76 0.83 -16.96 -3.60
C GLN A 76 0.63 -15.47 -3.84
N LEU A 77 1.28 -14.89 -4.86
CA LEU A 77 1.18 -13.47 -5.20
C LEU A 77 -0.26 -13.06 -5.56
N LEU A 78 -0.98 -13.89 -6.31
CA LEU A 78 -2.39 -13.66 -6.63
C LEU A 78 -3.25 -13.64 -5.35
N VAL A 79 -3.08 -14.62 -4.47
CA VAL A 79 -3.85 -14.72 -3.22
C VAL A 79 -3.51 -13.59 -2.25
N ILE A 80 -2.22 -13.25 -2.14
CA ILE A 80 -1.75 -12.08 -1.38
C ILE A 80 -2.48 -10.83 -1.87
N GLY A 81 -2.50 -10.59 -3.19
CA GLY A 81 -3.11 -9.39 -3.74
C GLY A 81 -4.63 -9.30 -3.57
N ILE A 82 -5.33 -10.43 -3.65
CA ILE A 82 -6.78 -10.47 -3.36
C ILE A 82 -7.05 -10.09 -1.90
N LEU A 83 -6.28 -10.64 -0.96
CA LEU A 83 -6.44 -10.39 0.48
C LEU A 83 -5.96 -8.98 0.89
N ASP A 84 -4.83 -8.51 0.37
CA ASP A 84 -4.29 -7.16 0.58
C ASP A 84 -5.36 -6.11 0.27
N ILE A 85 -6.00 -6.19 -0.91
CA ILE A 85 -7.05 -5.26 -1.32
C ILE A 85 -8.27 -5.30 -0.38
N LEU A 86 -8.63 -6.46 0.18
CA LEU A 86 -9.72 -6.55 1.15
C LEU A 86 -9.36 -5.82 2.46
N PHE A 87 -8.15 -6.04 2.98
CA PHE A 87 -7.68 -5.34 4.18
C PHE A 87 -7.49 -3.83 3.91
N TYR A 88 -7.02 -3.46 2.72
CA TYR A 88 -6.94 -2.08 2.27
C TYR A 88 -8.32 -1.42 2.26
N ALA A 89 -9.33 -2.08 1.70
CA ALA A 89 -10.69 -1.55 1.63
C ALA A 89 -11.30 -1.36 3.03
N VAL A 90 -11.06 -2.30 3.96
CA VAL A 90 -11.46 -2.15 5.37
C VAL A 90 -10.72 -0.98 6.02
N ASN A 91 -9.42 -0.83 5.79
CA ASN A 91 -8.64 0.30 6.30
C ASN A 91 -9.17 1.63 5.74
N ASN A 92 -9.44 1.69 4.44
CA ASN A 92 -9.98 2.88 3.77
C ASN A 92 -11.37 3.23 4.30
N LEU A 93 -12.24 2.25 4.53
CA LEU A 93 -13.54 2.46 5.16
C LEU A 93 -13.40 3.09 6.55
N LEU A 94 -12.49 2.58 7.37
CA LEU A 94 -12.22 3.14 8.71
C LEU A 94 -11.64 4.56 8.61
N ALA A 95 -10.73 4.80 7.66
CA ALA A 95 -10.14 6.11 7.42
C ALA A 95 -11.18 7.15 6.99
N VAL A 96 -12.02 6.83 5.99
CA VAL A 96 -12.94 7.77 5.35
C VAL A 96 -14.25 7.92 6.12
N LYS A 97 -14.91 6.81 6.48
CA LYS A 97 -16.25 6.86 7.10
C LYS A 97 -16.21 7.19 8.58
N TYR A 98 -15.26 6.62 9.32
CA TYR A 98 -15.27 6.66 10.79
C TYR A 98 -14.27 7.67 11.36
N LEU A 99 -13.00 7.61 10.95
CA LEU A 99 -11.96 8.50 11.46
C LEU A 99 -11.99 9.87 10.78
N LYS A 100 -12.38 9.92 9.50
CA LYS A 100 -12.45 11.13 8.66
C LYS A 100 -11.16 11.94 8.68
N TYR A 101 -10.00 11.26 8.70
CA TYR A 101 -8.71 11.92 8.62
C TYR A 101 -8.35 12.20 7.15
N SER A 102 -7.52 13.22 6.92
CA SER A 102 -7.04 13.62 5.60
C SER A 102 -5.70 12.98 5.31
N ASP A 103 -5.58 12.36 4.14
CA ASP A 103 -4.33 11.77 3.66
C ASP A 103 -4.32 11.76 2.13
N ALA A 104 -4.42 12.94 1.54
CA ALA A 104 -4.56 13.11 0.10
C ALA A 104 -3.44 12.43 -0.71
N GLY A 105 -2.22 12.34 -0.15
CA GLY A 105 -1.09 11.66 -0.77
C GLY A 105 -0.97 10.16 -0.46
N GLY A 106 -1.87 9.60 0.35
CA GLY A 106 -1.83 8.18 0.73
C GLY A 106 -0.60 7.79 1.55
N SER A 107 -0.01 8.72 2.32
CA SER A 107 1.15 8.41 3.16
C SER A 107 0.82 7.34 4.21
N ILE A 108 -0.39 7.41 4.77
CA ILE A 108 -0.88 6.49 5.79
C ILE A 108 -1.59 5.31 5.14
N PHE A 109 -2.76 5.53 4.51
CA PHE A 109 -3.63 4.40 4.10
C PHE A 109 -3.13 3.63 2.87
N LEU A 110 -2.13 4.16 2.15
CA LEU A 110 -1.52 3.49 0.99
C LEU A 110 -0.09 3.06 1.30
N HIS A 111 0.84 3.99 1.50
CA HIS A 111 2.27 3.68 1.65
C HIS A 111 2.58 2.96 2.96
N ALA A 112 2.20 3.52 4.11
CA ALA A 112 2.42 2.84 5.39
C ALA A 112 1.62 1.53 5.44
N PHE A 113 0.33 1.54 5.06
CA PHE A 113 -0.48 0.32 5.00
C PHE A 113 0.24 -0.82 4.26
N ALA A 114 0.61 -0.61 3.00
CA ALA A 114 1.19 -1.65 2.16
C ALA A 114 2.57 -2.09 2.64
N ALA A 115 3.42 -1.15 3.07
CA ALA A 115 4.75 -1.47 3.57
C ALA A 115 4.67 -2.40 4.79
N TYR A 116 3.86 -2.05 5.79
CA TYR A 116 3.76 -2.85 7.01
C TYR A 116 2.95 -4.14 6.82
N PHE A 117 2.02 -4.17 5.87
CA PHE A 117 1.36 -5.41 5.45
C PHE A 117 2.37 -6.38 4.84
N GLY A 118 3.17 -5.92 3.86
CA GLY A 118 4.22 -6.73 3.24
C GLY A 118 5.29 -7.20 4.21
N LEU A 119 5.71 -6.37 5.17
CA LEU A 119 6.68 -6.74 6.21
C LEU A 119 6.13 -7.80 7.15
N ALA A 120 4.87 -7.66 7.60
CA ALA A 120 4.22 -8.66 8.44
C ALA A 120 3.98 -9.99 7.71
N LEU A 121 3.65 -9.92 6.42
CA LEU A 121 3.57 -11.08 5.53
C LEU A 121 4.94 -11.78 5.41
N SER A 122 5.99 -11.02 5.11
CA SER A 122 7.36 -11.53 4.98
C SER A 122 7.87 -12.18 6.27
N TRP A 123 7.49 -11.64 7.43
CA TRP A 123 7.80 -12.24 8.73
C TRP A 123 7.25 -13.66 8.88
N ILE A 124 6.00 -13.90 8.45
CA ILE A 124 5.39 -15.24 8.51
C ILE A 124 6.00 -16.20 7.48
N LEU A 125 6.37 -15.67 6.31
CA LEU A 125 7.02 -16.39 5.22
C LEU A 125 8.54 -16.49 5.37
N TYR A 126 9.08 -16.12 6.52
CA TYR A 126 10.52 -16.13 6.76
C TYR A 126 11.15 -17.47 6.37
N ASN A 127 12.16 -17.40 5.51
CA ASN A 127 12.97 -18.51 5.05
C ASN A 127 14.45 -18.12 5.16
N GLU A 128 15.23 -18.88 5.93
CA GLU A 128 16.67 -18.66 6.11
C GLU A 128 17.44 -18.72 4.79
N ASN A 129 17.02 -19.57 3.85
CA ASN A 129 17.67 -19.74 2.53
C ASN A 129 17.40 -18.56 1.58
N SER A 130 16.45 -17.68 1.93
CA SER A 130 16.26 -16.42 1.23
C SER A 130 17.24 -15.34 1.68
N LEU A 131 17.82 -15.44 2.88
CA LEU A 131 18.79 -14.47 3.38
C LEU A 131 20.16 -14.73 2.79
N ASP A 132 20.87 -13.67 2.38
CA ASP A 132 22.21 -13.74 1.79
C ASP A 132 22.25 -14.64 0.52
N ASN A 133 21.11 -14.80 -0.17
CA ASN A 133 21.01 -15.62 -1.38
C ASN A 133 21.88 -15.02 -2.50
N TYR A 134 22.68 -15.85 -3.18
CA TYR A 134 23.58 -15.40 -4.25
C TYR A 134 22.87 -14.65 -5.38
N ASN A 135 21.61 -15.01 -5.67
CA ASN A 135 20.80 -14.38 -6.71
C ASN A 135 20.23 -13.01 -6.27
N GLU A 136 20.22 -12.72 -4.97
CA GLU A 136 19.76 -11.46 -4.37
C GLU A 136 20.90 -10.43 -4.25
N GLY A 137 21.56 -10.13 -5.36
CA GLY A 137 22.59 -9.07 -5.39
C GLY A 137 22.00 -7.66 -5.26
N SER A 138 22.59 -6.80 -4.42
CA SER A 138 22.23 -5.37 -4.28
C SER A 138 23.45 -4.45 -4.02
N SER A 139 23.25 -3.13 -3.91
CA SER A 139 24.31 -2.11 -3.75
C SER A 139 24.39 -1.53 -2.32
N TYR A 140 25.55 -0.98 -1.91
CA TYR A 140 25.91 -0.51 -0.55
C TYR A 140 24.85 0.21 0.31
N HIS A 141 23.86 0.89 -0.27
CA HIS A 141 22.80 1.56 0.50
C HIS A 141 21.69 0.62 1.03
N SER A 142 21.58 -0.62 0.55
CA SER A 142 20.63 -1.63 1.04
C SER A 142 21.03 -2.23 2.40
N ASP A 143 22.31 -2.16 2.77
CA ASP A 143 22.88 -2.96 3.86
C ASP A 143 22.46 -2.52 5.28
N ILE A 144 22.18 -1.23 5.53
CA ILE A 144 21.80 -0.76 6.88
C ILE A 144 20.42 -1.28 7.30
N SER A 145 19.46 -1.36 6.38
CA SER A 145 18.13 -1.87 6.69
C SER A 145 18.07 -3.39 6.65
N ALA A 146 18.95 -4.04 5.89
CA ALA A 146 19.16 -5.48 5.94
C ALA A 146 19.59 -5.94 7.36
N MET A 147 20.36 -5.13 8.11
CA MET A 147 20.76 -5.46 9.48
C MET A 147 19.58 -5.55 10.46
N ILE A 148 18.66 -4.58 10.44
CA ILE A 148 17.48 -4.59 11.32
C ILE A 148 16.57 -5.76 10.93
N ALA A 149 16.35 -5.96 9.63
CA ALA A 149 15.55 -7.03 9.08
C ALA A 149 16.08 -8.43 9.49
N LYS A 150 17.40 -8.66 9.42
CA LYS A 150 18.07 -9.90 9.82
C LYS A 150 17.85 -10.25 11.29
N SER A 151 17.93 -9.26 12.19
CA SER A 151 17.70 -9.47 13.63
C SER A 151 16.23 -9.78 13.99
N LEU A 152 15.27 -9.34 13.17
CA LEU A 152 13.84 -9.51 13.40
C LEU A 152 13.22 -10.66 12.58
N LYS A 153 14.03 -11.45 11.86
CA LYS A 153 13.56 -12.47 10.91
C LYS A 153 12.55 -11.91 9.89
N ILE A 154 12.79 -10.69 9.44
CA ILE A 154 12.02 -10.06 8.37
C ILE A 154 12.97 -9.94 7.19
N HIS A 155 12.48 -10.22 5.99
CA HIS A 155 13.27 -10.03 4.80
C HIS A 155 12.56 -9.09 3.82
N ASP A 156 13.14 -7.93 3.57
CA ASP A 156 12.57 -6.86 2.73
C ASP A 156 13.40 -6.66 1.47
N THR A 157 13.03 -7.36 0.40
CA THR A 157 13.88 -7.48 -0.80
C THR A 157 14.08 -6.14 -1.52
N CYS A 158 13.06 -5.26 -1.56
CA CYS A 158 13.18 -3.95 -2.20
C CYS A 158 13.47 -2.80 -1.23
N GLY A 159 13.66 -3.06 0.07
CA GLY A 159 13.79 -2.00 1.08
C GLY A 159 12.54 -1.13 1.18
N VAL A 160 11.35 -1.72 1.02
CA VAL A 160 10.05 -1.06 1.07
C VAL A 160 9.83 -0.35 2.40
N HIS A 161 10.37 -0.88 3.51
CA HIS A 161 10.33 -0.21 4.79
C HIS A 161 10.95 1.19 4.74
N ASN A 162 12.08 1.34 4.04
CA ASN A 162 12.79 2.61 3.94
C ASN A 162 12.14 3.59 2.99
N LEU A 163 11.52 3.10 1.90
CA LEU A 163 10.99 3.95 0.84
C LEU A 163 9.51 4.30 1.04
N HIS A 164 8.73 3.39 1.61
CA HIS A 164 7.28 3.55 1.77
C HIS A 164 6.87 3.56 3.25
N GLY A 165 7.40 2.65 4.06
CA GLY A 165 7.02 2.50 5.47
C GLY A 165 7.36 3.73 6.31
N ILE A 166 8.66 3.97 6.53
CA ILE A 166 9.15 5.11 7.33
C ILE A 166 8.67 6.44 6.73
N PRO A 167 8.86 6.74 5.43
CA PRO A 167 8.38 8.00 4.85
C PRO A 167 6.86 8.18 4.97
N GLY A 168 6.08 7.10 4.84
CA GLY A 168 4.62 7.13 5.04
C GLY A 168 4.23 7.52 6.47
N ILE A 169 4.92 6.98 7.48
CA ILE A 169 4.71 7.36 8.89
C ILE A 169 5.11 8.82 9.14
N PHE A 170 6.27 9.25 8.65
CA PHE A 170 6.70 10.65 8.76
C PHE A 170 5.72 11.60 8.06
N GLY A 171 5.23 11.24 6.88
CA GLY A 171 4.20 11.99 6.15
C GLY A 171 2.91 12.09 6.94
N GLY A 172 2.47 11.00 7.59
CA GLY A 172 1.31 11.00 8.48
C GLY A 172 1.48 11.91 9.71
N ILE A 173 2.64 11.85 10.37
CA ILE A 173 2.97 12.70 11.53
C ILE A 173 3.01 14.18 11.11
N ALA A 174 3.71 14.49 10.01
CA ALA A 174 3.74 15.84 9.46
C ALA A 174 2.33 16.32 9.11
N GLY A 175 1.51 15.48 8.49
CA GLY A 175 0.11 15.76 8.21
C GLY A 175 -0.71 16.06 9.47
N ALA A 176 -0.47 15.35 10.58
CA ALA A 176 -1.10 15.64 11.86
C ALA A 176 -0.70 17.03 12.41
N VAL A 177 0.58 17.39 12.32
CA VAL A 177 1.07 18.72 12.72
C VAL A 177 0.45 19.81 11.86
N ILE A 178 0.45 19.66 10.53
CA ILE A 178 -0.18 20.62 9.62
C ILE A 178 -1.68 20.76 9.91
N THR A 179 -2.37 19.65 10.19
CA THR A 179 -3.79 19.67 10.57
C THR A 179 -4.03 20.50 11.83
N ALA A 180 -3.16 20.41 12.84
CA ALA A 180 -3.27 21.18 14.08
C ALA A 180 -3.03 22.68 13.87
N LEU A 181 -2.16 23.03 12.92
CA LEU A 181 -1.80 24.41 12.59
C LEU A 181 -2.70 25.05 11.52
N ALA A 182 -3.50 24.26 10.80
CA ALA A 182 -4.30 24.75 9.69
C ALA A 182 -5.44 25.66 10.13
N GLN A 183 -5.43 26.88 9.60
CA GLN A 183 -6.38 27.96 9.88
C GLN A 183 -7.07 28.45 8.60
N VAL A 184 -8.21 29.10 8.78
CA VAL A 184 -8.99 29.70 7.68
C VAL A 184 -8.17 30.76 6.94
N ASP A 185 -7.34 31.54 7.63
CA ASP A 185 -6.50 32.58 7.02
C ASP A 185 -5.49 32.04 6.01
N SER A 186 -5.06 30.79 6.16
CA SER A 186 -4.10 30.14 5.25
C SER A 186 -4.76 29.33 4.14
N TYR A 187 -5.95 28.76 4.37
CA TYR A 187 -6.60 27.81 3.45
C TYR A 187 -7.89 28.33 2.81
N GLY A 188 -8.48 29.41 3.35
CA GLY A 188 -9.88 29.76 3.13
C GLY A 188 -10.83 28.69 3.67
N TYR A 189 -12.12 29.01 3.76
CA TYR A 189 -13.12 28.06 4.23
C TYR A 189 -13.26 26.84 3.30
N GLU A 190 -13.34 27.06 1.98
CA GLU A 190 -13.50 25.96 1.01
C GLU A 190 -12.28 25.04 1.00
N GLY A 191 -11.06 25.60 1.03
CA GLY A 191 -9.84 24.80 1.07
C GLY A 191 -9.72 24.01 2.37
N LEU A 192 -10.03 24.64 3.51
CA LEU A 192 -9.98 23.99 4.81
C LEU A 192 -10.96 22.81 4.89
N PHE A 193 -12.20 23.00 4.47
CA PHE A 193 -13.22 21.95 4.53
C PHE A 193 -13.09 20.90 3.43
N SER A 194 -12.47 21.23 2.30
CA SER A 194 -12.12 20.26 1.27
C SER A 194 -11.06 19.26 1.77
N VAL A 195 -10.04 19.75 2.48
CA VAL A 195 -8.97 18.90 3.04
C VAL A 195 -9.43 18.19 4.31
N TRP A 196 -10.15 18.87 5.20
CA TRP A 196 -10.59 18.36 6.50
C TRP A 196 -12.10 18.48 6.67
N GLY A 197 -12.88 17.72 5.90
CA GLY A 197 -14.35 17.81 5.90
C GLY A 197 -14.99 17.67 7.29
N ALA A 198 -14.42 16.87 8.20
CA ALA A 198 -14.94 16.73 9.56
C ALA A 198 -14.80 18.01 10.43
N ARG A 199 -13.99 18.99 10.00
CA ARG A 199 -13.89 20.31 10.63
C ARG A 199 -15.00 21.27 10.18
N ALA A 200 -15.72 20.96 9.11
CA ALA A 200 -16.84 21.79 8.65
C ALA A 200 -17.95 21.84 9.70
N PRO A 201 -18.72 22.94 9.78
CA PRO A 201 -19.76 23.10 10.78
C PRO A 201 -20.91 22.11 10.57
N LYS A 202 -21.61 21.82 11.67
CA LYS A 202 -22.83 21.01 11.64
C LYS A 202 -24.00 21.83 11.13
N MET A 203 -24.95 21.18 10.46
CA MET A 203 -26.12 21.85 9.87
C MET A 203 -26.97 22.66 10.87
N ASN A 204 -26.92 22.31 12.16
CA ASN A 204 -27.65 22.99 13.21
C ASN A 204 -26.88 24.12 13.91
N SER A 205 -25.65 24.44 13.48
CA SER A 205 -24.88 25.56 14.04
C SER A 205 -25.14 26.86 13.27
N ILE A 206 -24.94 27.99 13.95
CA ILE A 206 -25.09 29.32 13.36
C ILE A 206 -24.07 29.52 12.22
N GLU A 207 -22.82 29.10 12.48
CA GLU A 207 -21.71 29.17 11.53
C GLU A 207 -22.03 28.49 10.19
N TYR A 208 -22.75 27.36 10.20
CA TYR A 208 -23.17 26.67 8.97
C TYR A 208 -24.01 27.59 8.07
N TRP A 209 -25.03 28.24 8.62
CA TRP A 209 -25.93 29.10 7.84
C TRP A 209 -25.27 30.42 7.43
N GLU A 210 -24.39 30.96 8.26
CA GLU A 210 -23.58 32.14 7.90
C GLU A 210 -22.72 31.86 6.68
N LEU A 211 -21.97 30.76 6.69
CA LEU A 211 -21.10 30.38 5.58
C LEU A 211 -21.88 30.02 4.30
N LYS A 212 -23.04 29.36 4.43
CA LYS A 212 -23.93 29.11 3.28
C LYS A 212 -24.48 30.41 2.69
N ASN A 213 -24.86 31.39 3.53
CA ASN A 213 -25.30 32.70 3.06
C ASN A 213 -24.18 33.49 2.36
N MET A 214 -22.92 33.26 2.76
CA MET A 214 -21.72 33.77 2.08
C MET A 214 -21.36 32.97 0.81
N SER A 215 -22.18 32.01 0.39
CA SER A 215 -21.98 31.17 -0.80
C SER A 215 -20.73 30.26 -0.76
N VAL A 216 -20.23 29.94 0.44
CA VAL A 216 -19.10 29.01 0.63
C VAL A 216 -19.54 27.58 0.30
N LYS A 217 -18.78 26.88 -0.54
CA LYS A 217 -19.05 25.49 -0.92
C LYS A 217 -18.36 24.50 0.01
N PHE A 218 -19.15 23.72 0.73
CA PHE A 218 -18.69 22.65 1.64
C PHE A 218 -19.82 21.67 1.97
N ASP A 219 -19.46 20.45 2.34
CA ASP A 219 -20.39 19.44 2.87
C ASP A 219 -20.45 19.52 4.41
N VAL A 220 -21.58 19.11 4.99
CA VAL A 220 -21.77 19.15 6.45
C VAL A 220 -20.71 18.31 7.17
N GLY A 221 -20.10 18.87 8.21
CA GLY A 221 -19.04 18.22 8.98
C GLY A 221 -19.44 17.89 10.41
N ASP A 222 -18.43 17.49 11.19
CA ASP A 222 -18.56 17.12 12.60
C ASP A 222 -18.21 18.30 13.54
N GLU A 223 -17.88 19.47 12.99
CA GLU A 223 -17.46 20.68 13.73
C GLU A 223 -16.25 20.43 14.64
N ARG A 224 -15.29 19.62 14.17
CA ARG A 224 -14.07 19.31 14.93
C ARG A 224 -13.13 20.50 14.99
N SER A 225 -12.55 20.74 16.17
CA SER A 225 -11.41 21.66 16.30
C SER A 225 -10.16 21.11 15.58
N ALA A 226 -9.20 21.99 15.27
CA ALA A 226 -7.94 21.61 14.63
C ALA A 226 -7.19 20.52 15.42
N PHE A 227 -7.11 20.66 16.75
CA PHE A 227 -6.46 19.68 17.62
C PHE A 227 -7.19 18.33 17.67
N VAL A 228 -8.53 18.34 17.69
CA VAL A 228 -9.30 17.09 17.62
C VAL A 228 -9.04 16.40 16.28
N GLN A 229 -9.11 17.14 15.17
CA GLN A 229 -8.84 16.58 13.85
C GLN A 229 -7.41 16.03 13.73
N ALA A 230 -6.41 16.71 14.30
CA ALA A 230 -5.03 16.22 14.37
C ALA A 230 -4.91 14.93 15.20
N GLY A 231 -5.66 14.82 16.30
CA GLY A 231 -5.77 13.57 17.06
C GLY A 231 -6.30 12.40 16.20
N TYR A 232 -7.28 12.66 15.35
CA TYR A 232 -7.79 11.66 14.39
C TYR A 232 -6.76 11.29 13.30
N GLN A 233 -5.88 12.21 12.88
CA GLN A 233 -4.75 11.88 11.99
C GLN A 233 -3.82 10.84 12.65
N VAL A 234 -3.45 11.08 13.91
CA VAL A 234 -2.59 10.15 14.68
C VAL A 234 -3.28 8.82 14.91
N ALA A 235 -4.57 8.83 15.24
CA ALA A 235 -5.37 7.61 15.36
C ALA A 235 -5.40 6.83 14.03
N GLY A 236 -5.49 7.52 12.89
CA GLY A 236 -5.41 6.94 11.55
C GLY A 236 -4.13 6.16 11.30
N ILE A 237 -2.99 6.67 11.74
CA ILE A 237 -1.69 5.97 11.66
C ILE A 237 -1.76 4.66 12.45
N MET A 238 -2.20 4.73 13.70
CA MET A 238 -2.24 3.56 14.60
C MET A 238 -3.21 2.47 14.10
N VAL A 239 -4.41 2.87 13.67
CA VAL A 239 -5.42 1.96 13.12
C VAL A 239 -4.91 1.31 11.83
N THR A 240 -4.29 2.10 10.94
CA THR A 240 -3.71 1.58 9.70
C THR A 240 -2.62 0.54 9.97
N LEU A 241 -1.71 0.83 10.89
CA LEU A 241 -0.66 -0.12 11.29
C LEU A 241 -1.24 -1.39 11.89
N ALA A 242 -2.27 -1.29 12.73
CA ALA A 242 -2.90 -2.46 13.33
C ALA A 242 -3.53 -3.37 12.25
N ILE A 243 -4.25 -2.79 11.30
CA ILE A 243 -4.92 -3.54 10.22
C ILE A 243 -3.89 -4.12 9.26
N SER A 244 -2.86 -3.37 8.89
CA SER A 244 -1.83 -3.84 7.95
C SER A 244 -1.04 -5.00 8.55
N ILE A 245 -0.59 -4.90 9.79
CA ILE A 245 0.15 -5.97 10.47
C ILE A 245 -0.73 -7.21 10.64
N PHE A 246 -1.97 -7.03 11.12
CA PHE A 246 -2.90 -8.14 11.28
C PHE A 246 -3.20 -8.81 9.94
N GLY A 247 -3.52 -8.03 8.91
CA GLY A 247 -3.81 -8.52 7.58
C GLY A 247 -2.63 -9.24 6.94
N GLY A 248 -1.41 -8.72 7.09
CA GLY A 248 -0.19 -9.33 6.59
C GLY A 248 0.09 -10.67 7.28
N ILE A 249 -0.09 -10.74 8.60
CA ILE A 249 0.04 -12.01 9.36
C ILE A 249 -0.99 -13.04 8.87
N VAL A 250 -2.26 -12.67 8.81
CA VAL A 250 -3.34 -13.57 8.37
C VAL A 250 -3.09 -14.07 6.95
N THR A 251 -2.73 -13.15 6.05
CA THR A 251 -2.41 -13.47 4.66
C THR A 251 -1.22 -14.41 4.58
N GLY A 252 -0.15 -14.14 5.31
CA GLY A 252 1.02 -15.01 5.38
C GLY A 252 0.70 -16.41 5.88
N LEU A 253 -0.12 -16.54 6.93
CA LEU A 253 -0.56 -17.84 7.44
C LEU A 253 -1.39 -18.63 6.42
N ILE A 254 -2.15 -17.94 5.57
CA ILE A 254 -2.90 -18.55 4.47
C ILE A 254 -1.93 -19.04 3.39
N VAL A 255 -1.10 -18.15 2.84
CA VAL A 255 -0.26 -18.46 1.66
C VAL A 255 0.97 -19.32 1.97
N LYS A 256 1.30 -19.51 3.25
CA LYS A 256 2.34 -20.46 3.70
C LYS A 256 1.97 -21.93 3.47
N ARG A 257 0.71 -22.24 3.19
CA ARG A 257 0.26 -23.62 2.97
C ARG A 257 0.71 -24.13 1.61
N GLU A 258 1.10 -25.40 1.55
CA GLU A 258 1.57 -26.10 0.33
C GLU A 258 0.61 -26.01 -0.86
N ILE A 259 -0.70 -25.88 -0.62
CA ILE A 259 -1.70 -25.73 -1.69
C ILE A 259 -1.48 -24.48 -2.55
N PHE A 260 -0.75 -23.49 -2.04
CA PHE A 260 -0.43 -22.28 -2.76
C PHE A 260 0.93 -22.34 -3.48
N ASP A 261 1.56 -23.52 -3.55
CA ASP A 261 2.76 -23.78 -4.33
C ASP A 261 3.92 -22.85 -3.93
N PRO A 262 4.40 -22.90 -2.67
CA PRO A 262 5.55 -22.10 -2.25
C PRO A 262 6.81 -22.49 -3.05
N PRO A 263 7.67 -21.53 -3.44
CA PRO A 263 8.85 -21.82 -4.23
C PRO A 263 9.88 -22.66 -3.46
N ALA A 264 10.52 -23.58 -4.17
CA ALA A 264 11.72 -24.27 -3.69
C ALA A 264 12.92 -23.30 -3.60
N GLU A 265 13.99 -23.72 -2.93
CA GLU A 265 15.16 -22.86 -2.68
C GLU A 265 15.84 -22.41 -3.97
N GLU A 266 15.98 -23.32 -4.94
CA GLU A 266 16.53 -23.08 -6.27
C GLU A 266 15.71 -22.10 -7.11
N GLN A 267 14.44 -21.90 -6.76
CA GLN A 267 13.51 -21.00 -7.46
C GLN A 267 13.53 -19.58 -6.92
N LEU A 268 14.21 -19.35 -5.78
CA LEU A 268 14.29 -18.04 -5.16
C LEU A 268 15.10 -17.07 -6.03
N PHE A 269 14.48 -15.93 -6.34
CA PHE A 269 15.07 -14.86 -7.15
C PHE A 269 15.57 -15.31 -8.54
N ASP A 270 14.97 -16.36 -9.11
CA ASP A 270 15.33 -16.90 -10.42
C ASP A 270 14.15 -16.94 -11.41
N ASP A 271 14.41 -16.55 -12.66
CA ASP A 271 13.45 -16.54 -13.76
C ASP A 271 13.41 -17.87 -14.53
N GLU A 272 14.44 -18.72 -14.43
CA GLU A 272 14.65 -19.91 -15.27
C GLU A 272 13.45 -20.87 -15.29
N ASP A 273 12.78 -21.07 -14.16
CA ASP A 273 11.66 -22.01 -14.04
C ASP A 273 10.35 -21.49 -14.61
N PHE A 274 10.24 -20.18 -14.82
CA PHE A 274 8.98 -19.52 -15.17
C PHE A 274 9.00 -18.83 -16.52
N TRP A 275 10.18 -18.63 -17.10
CA TRP A 275 10.37 -17.93 -18.35
C TRP A 275 11.28 -18.72 -19.28
N VAL A 276 10.96 -18.69 -20.58
CA VAL A 276 11.89 -19.14 -21.61
C VAL A 276 12.97 -18.06 -21.75
N LEU A 277 14.14 -18.30 -21.17
CA LEU A 277 15.24 -17.34 -21.19
C LEU A 277 16.00 -17.36 -22.53
N PRO A 278 16.56 -16.21 -22.96
CA PRO A 278 17.48 -16.20 -24.09
C PRO A 278 18.64 -17.17 -23.84
N GLN A 279 18.96 -17.99 -24.85
CA GLN A 279 20.15 -18.83 -24.78
C GLN A 279 21.38 -17.93 -24.58
N LYS A 280 22.26 -18.30 -23.64
CA LYS A 280 23.56 -17.63 -23.54
C LYS A 280 24.25 -17.82 -24.90
N HIS A 281 24.48 -16.73 -25.63
CA HIS A 281 25.42 -16.76 -26.74
C HIS A 281 26.78 -17.10 -26.14
N ILE A 282 27.16 -18.37 -26.23
CA ILE A 282 28.55 -18.77 -26.07
C ILE A 282 29.21 -18.25 -27.33
N GLU A 283 29.82 -17.06 -27.26
CA GLU A 283 30.78 -16.65 -28.27
C GLU A 283 31.90 -17.68 -28.25
N GLY A 284 31.86 -18.57 -29.25
CA GLY A 284 32.93 -19.51 -29.53
C GLY A 284 34.17 -18.72 -29.91
N TYR A 285 35.03 -18.44 -28.94
CA TYR A 285 36.46 -18.38 -29.20
C TYR A 285 36.95 -19.82 -29.36
N GLU A 286 36.62 -20.44 -30.49
CA GLU A 286 37.49 -21.47 -31.05
C GLU A 286 38.78 -20.76 -31.41
N ASN A 287 39.83 -21.07 -30.65
CA ASN A 287 41.20 -20.78 -31.03
C ASN A 287 41.41 -21.34 -32.43
N ILE A 288 41.57 -20.46 -33.41
CA ILE A 288 42.15 -20.82 -34.69
C ILE A 288 43.65 -20.86 -34.44
N ASP A 289 44.19 -22.08 -34.54
CA ASP A 289 45.62 -22.43 -34.46
C ASP A 289 46.54 -21.54 -35.32
#